data_AF-A0A822ESA9-F1
#
_entry.id   AF-A0A822ESA9-F1
#
_cell.length_a   1.000
_cell.length_b   1.000
_cell.length_c   1.000
_cell.angle_alpha   90.00
_cell.angle_beta   90.00
_cell.angle_gamma   90.00
#
_symmetry.space_group_name_H-M   'P 1'
#
loop_
_entity.id
_entity.type
_entity.pdbx_description
1 polymer ?
#
loop_
_entity_poly.entity_id
_entity_poly.type
_entity_poly.pdbx_seq_one_letter_code
_entity_poly.pdbx_strand_id
1 'polypeptide(L)'
;LRHEAVIALHSALNLITSNKFKKARKVFEHALNLDPSNSEILVEYGQFLEYHHNDLINAEHYYTRALVKQPTNLRALELKKRTLPLVEEIDQKYFYFIDNILKEFYRIPDTNPYLRRAKRNAYYLHIYHSNGIEGNTLNLRETQYIIETHLAIGGKSLIEQQEVLGLDLALQYVNCTLVNRLGLITLEDILEIHRRVLGFVNPIEAGQLRKQQVYVGSFIPPIYNDLPEYLDDFLKWLNSLDDTRDLHAIELATIAHYKFVYIHPFIDGNGRTGRLLMNLILMKFGYPPVIIKKSERFIYYSHLKQANDGDIRPLIRFIAKCTERTLTELIQQSQTTKITRQDLRLNDDYDNGRNFIEERVIIIE
;
A
#
# COMPACT_ATOMS: atom_id res chain seq x y z
N LEU A 1 -29.71 -8.77 16.96
CA LEU A 1 -28.72 -8.50 15.88
C LEU A 1 -29.28 -8.75 14.48
N ARG A 2 -29.38 -9.99 13.96
CA ARG A 2 -29.85 -10.22 12.57
C ARG A 2 -31.25 -9.67 12.26
N HIS A 3 -32.21 -9.87 13.17
CA HIS A 3 -33.56 -9.32 13.03
C HIS A 3 -33.58 -7.78 13.05
N GLU A 4 -32.73 -7.15 13.86
CA GLU A 4 -32.62 -5.70 13.94
C GLU A 4 -32.00 -5.12 12.66
N ALA A 5 -31.04 -5.83 12.05
CA ALA A 5 -30.44 -5.45 10.77
C ALA A 5 -31.49 -5.41 9.64
N VAL A 6 -32.41 -6.39 9.60
CA VAL A 6 -33.52 -6.42 8.62
C VAL A 6 -34.53 -5.29 8.88
N ILE A 7 -34.85 -4.98 10.14
CA ILE A 7 -35.69 -3.81 10.46
C ILE A 7 -35.01 -2.52 9.99
N ALA A 8 -33.71 -2.37 10.25
CA ALA A 8 -32.94 -1.21 9.82
C ALA A 8 -32.93 -1.10 8.28
N LEU A 9 -32.79 -2.20 7.55
CA LEU A 9 -32.91 -2.23 6.09
C LEU A 9 -34.26 -1.68 5.62
N HIS A 10 -35.38 -2.20 6.14
CA HIS A 10 -36.71 -1.71 5.76
C HIS A 10 -36.91 -0.22 6.09
N SER A 11 -36.36 0.23 7.24
CA SER A 11 -36.34 1.64 7.61
C SER A 11 -35.55 2.50 6.61
N ALA A 12 -34.39 2.02 6.15
CA ALA A 12 -33.59 2.69 5.13
C ALA A 12 -34.35 2.82 3.80
N LEU A 13 -35.01 1.75 3.34
CA LEU A 13 -35.83 1.75 2.13
C LEU A 13 -36.99 2.75 2.22
N ASN A 14 -37.69 2.80 3.37
CA ASN A 14 -38.74 3.79 3.61
C ASN A 14 -38.22 5.23 3.64
N LEU A 15 -36.97 5.45 4.06
CA LEU A 15 -36.34 6.76 4.01
C LEU A 15 -35.98 7.17 2.57
N ILE A 16 -35.62 6.23 1.71
CA ILE A 16 -35.42 6.48 0.27
C ILE A 16 -36.74 6.94 -0.36
N THR A 17 -37.85 6.22 -0.14
CA THR A 17 -39.17 6.59 -0.70
C THR A 17 -39.65 7.96 -0.18
N SER A 18 -39.21 8.34 1.02
CA SER A 18 -39.45 9.67 1.62
C SER A 18 -38.45 10.75 1.17
N ASN A 19 -37.58 10.49 0.18
CA ASN A 19 -36.51 11.39 -0.28
C ASN A 19 -35.51 11.85 0.82
N LYS A 20 -35.34 11.06 1.88
CA LYS A 20 -34.44 11.37 3.02
C LYS A 20 -33.09 10.66 2.87
N PHE A 21 -32.40 10.87 1.75
CA PHE A 21 -31.19 10.12 1.36
C PHE A 21 -30.06 10.17 2.40
N LYS A 22 -29.78 11.34 3.01
CA LYS A 22 -28.74 11.47 4.05
C LYS A 22 -29.03 10.60 5.29
N LYS A 23 -30.31 10.46 5.66
CA LYS A 23 -30.72 9.59 6.77
C LYS A 23 -30.70 8.13 6.35
N ALA A 24 -31.18 7.82 5.15
CA ALA A 24 -31.14 6.46 4.59
C ALA A 24 -29.71 5.89 4.61
N ARG A 25 -28.72 6.68 4.17
CA ARG A 25 -27.30 6.28 4.21
C ARG A 25 -26.83 5.86 5.62
N LYS A 26 -27.10 6.68 6.65
CA LYS A 26 -26.72 6.35 8.03
C LYS A 26 -27.40 5.08 8.54
N VAL A 27 -28.65 4.85 8.14
CA VAL A 27 -29.40 3.66 8.53
C VAL A 27 -28.86 2.41 7.81
N PHE A 28 -28.46 2.51 6.53
CA PHE A 28 -27.76 1.42 5.86
C PHE A 28 -26.41 1.09 6.51
N GLU A 29 -25.60 2.11 6.82
CA GLU A 29 -24.33 1.93 7.52
C GLU A 29 -24.55 1.25 8.89
N HIS A 30 -25.62 1.62 9.60
CA HIS A 30 -26.00 0.93 10.83
C HIS A 30 -26.43 -0.52 10.60
N ALA A 31 -27.25 -0.79 9.58
CA ALA A 31 -27.68 -2.15 9.22
C ALA A 31 -26.48 -3.05 8.87
N LEU A 32 -25.51 -2.53 8.11
CA LEU A 32 -24.26 -3.22 7.79
C LEU A 32 -23.39 -3.47 9.01
N ASN A 33 -23.37 -2.56 9.99
CA ASN A 33 -22.64 -2.79 11.24
C ASN A 33 -23.29 -3.89 12.10
N LEU A 34 -24.62 -4.04 12.04
CA LEU A 34 -25.36 -5.08 12.77
C LEU A 34 -25.20 -6.47 12.12
N ASP A 35 -25.22 -6.54 10.78
CA ASP A 35 -24.98 -7.78 10.03
C ASP A 35 -24.16 -7.52 8.75
N PRO A 36 -22.82 -7.52 8.84
CA PRO A 36 -21.94 -7.25 7.71
C PRO A 36 -21.96 -8.31 6.61
N SER A 37 -22.57 -9.46 6.89
CA SER A 37 -22.60 -10.65 6.02
C SER A 37 -23.92 -10.81 5.26
N ASN A 38 -24.91 -9.97 5.53
CA ASN A 38 -26.22 -10.08 4.93
C ASN A 38 -26.21 -9.68 3.45
N SER A 39 -26.45 -10.65 2.56
CA SER A 39 -26.43 -10.42 1.12
C SER A 39 -27.45 -9.38 0.65
N GLU A 40 -28.63 -9.31 1.25
CA GLU A 40 -29.70 -8.40 0.81
C GLU A 40 -29.36 -6.95 1.19
N ILE A 41 -28.86 -6.73 2.41
CA ILE A 41 -28.43 -5.39 2.87
C ILE A 41 -27.31 -4.86 1.97
N LEU A 42 -26.36 -5.72 1.60
CA LEU A 42 -25.25 -5.36 0.69
C LEU A 42 -25.77 -4.95 -0.69
N VAL A 43 -26.70 -5.71 -1.27
CA VAL A 43 -27.28 -5.40 -2.59
C VAL A 43 -28.08 -4.10 -2.57
N GLU A 44 -28.98 -3.94 -1.59
CA GLU A 44 -29.81 -2.73 -1.48
C GLU A 44 -28.97 -1.47 -1.22
N TYR A 45 -27.93 -1.58 -0.38
CA TYR A 45 -27.02 -0.47 -0.17
C TYR A 45 -26.19 -0.15 -1.42
N GLY A 46 -25.73 -1.16 -2.16
CA GLY A 46 -25.05 -0.97 -3.44
C GLY A 46 -25.92 -0.22 -4.45
N GLN A 47 -27.19 -0.61 -4.59
CA GLN A 47 -28.13 0.11 -5.47
C GLN A 47 -28.40 1.53 -5.00
N PHE A 48 -28.52 1.75 -3.68
CA PHE A 48 -28.64 3.09 -3.13
C PHE A 48 -27.45 3.98 -3.53
N LEU A 49 -26.22 3.46 -3.45
CA LEU A 49 -25.01 4.18 -3.85
C LEU A 49 -24.95 4.47 -5.35
N GLU A 50 -25.36 3.50 -6.17
CA GLU A 50 -25.41 3.67 -7.62
C GLU A 50 -26.39 4.77 -8.03
N TYR A 51 -27.67 4.65 -7.63
CA TYR A 51 -28.73 5.53 -8.13
C TYR A 51 -28.78 6.90 -7.45
N HIS A 52 -28.38 7.01 -6.19
CA HIS A 52 -28.51 8.25 -5.42
C HIS A 52 -27.19 8.98 -5.12
N HIS A 53 -26.06 8.29 -5.25
CA HIS A 53 -24.73 8.87 -5.02
C HIS A 53 -23.82 8.85 -6.26
N ASN A 54 -24.25 8.24 -7.37
CA ASN A 54 -23.45 8.07 -8.58
C ASN A 54 -22.09 7.41 -8.28
N ASP A 55 -22.07 6.51 -7.29
CA ASP A 55 -20.87 5.86 -6.78
C ASP A 55 -20.84 4.41 -7.24
N LEU A 56 -20.55 4.24 -8.53
CA LEU A 56 -20.57 2.94 -9.21
C LEU A 56 -19.50 1.98 -8.66
N ILE A 57 -18.33 2.51 -8.27
CA ILE A 57 -17.22 1.73 -7.75
C ILE A 57 -17.63 1.06 -6.43
N ASN A 58 -18.18 1.83 -5.48
CA ASN A 58 -18.60 1.24 -4.22
C ASN A 58 -19.84 0.35 -4.40
N ALA A 59 -20.76 0.70 -5.30
CA ALA A 59 -21.91 -0.15 -5.63
C ALA A 59 -21.47 -1.55 -6.08
N GLU A 60 -20.56 -1.62 -7.06
CA GLU A 60 -20.04 -2.89 -7.57
C GLU A 60 -19.27 -3.69 -6.52
N HIS A 61 -18.52 -3.01 -5.65
CA HIS A 61 -17.85 -3.64 -4.51
C HIS A 61 -18.86 -4.32 -3.58
N TYR A 62 -19.99 -3.68 -3.27
CA TYR A 62 -21.04 -4.27 -2.45
C TYR A 62 -21.71 -5.48 -3.13
N TYR A 63 -21.92 -5.45 -4.45
CA TYR A 63 -22.43 -6.60 -5.20
C TYR A 63 -21.46 -7.78 -5.18
N THR A 64 -20.16 -7.49 -5.30
CA THR A 64 -19.10 -8.51 -5.19
C THR A 64 -19.09 -9.14 -3.82
N ARG A 65 -19.13 -8.32 -2.76
CA ARG A 65 -19.22 -8.81 -1.37
C ARG A 65 -20.46 -9.65 -1.12
N ALA A 66 -21.60 -9.25 -1.68
CA ALA A 66 -22.84 -10.04 -1.59
C ALA A 66 -22.64 -11.44 -2.21
N LEU A 67 -22.01 -11.53 -3.37
CA LEU A 67 -21.73 -12.81 -4.05
C LEU A 67 -20.68 -13.66 -3.32
N VAL A 68 -19.69 -13.07 -2.67
CA VAL A 68 -18.74 -13.85 -1.84
C VAL A 68 -19.49 -14.53 -0.68
N LYS A 69 -20.44 -13.83 -0.05
CA LYS A 69 -21.19 -14.40 1.09
C LYS A 69 -22.32 -15.32 0.64
N GLN A 70 -22.98 -15.02 -0.48
CA GLN A 70 -24.04 -15.83 -1.07
C GLN A 70 -23.89 -15.89 -2.61
N PRO A 71 -23.13 -16.86 -3.13
CA PRO A 71 -22.88 -17.01 -4.58
C PRO A 71 -24.15 -17.24 -5.40
N THR A 72 -25.22 -17.73 -4.78
CA THR A 72 -26.52 -18.03 -5.42
C THR A 72 -27.44 -16.82 -5.54
N ASN A 73 -27.03 -15.62 -5.09
CA ASN A 73 -27.87 -14.43 -5.20
C ASN A 73 -27.92 -13.92 -6.67
N LEU A 74 -29.02 -14.26 -7.35
CA LEU A 74 -29.24 -13.89 -8.76
C LEU A 74 -29.26 -12.37 -8.99
N ARG A 75 -29.84 -11.61 -8.05
CA ARG A 75 -29.92 -10.14 -8.15
C ARG A 75 -28.53 -9.51 -8.09
N ALA A 76 -27.69 -9.99 -7.17
CA ALA A 76 -26.30 -9.53 -7.07
C ALA A 76 -25.49 -9.90 -8.33
N LEU A 77 -25.75 -11.08 -8.92
CA LEU A 77 -25.08 -11.53 -10.14
C LEU A 77 -25.43 -10.66 -11.35
N GLU A 78 -26.71 -10.35 -11.55
CA GLU A 78 -27.19 -9.48 -12.63
C GLU A 78 -26.63 -8.06 -12.49
N LEU A 79 -26.66 -7.51 -11.27
CA LEU A 79 -26.11 -6.19 -10.99
C LEU A 79 -24.60 -6.15 -11.25
N LYS A 80 -23.84 -7.12 -10.74
CA LYS A 80 -22.39 -7.22 -11.00
C LYS A 80 -22.09 -7.35 -12.49
N LYS A 81 -22.83 -8.18 -13.23
CA LYS A 81 -22.64 -8.36 -14.69
C LYS A 81 -22.78 -7.04 -15.45
N ARG A 82 -23.66 -6.15 -14.99
CA ARG A 82 -23.86 -4.83 -15.59
C ARG A 82 -22.78 -3.83 -15.15
N THR A 83 -22.41 -3.82 -13.88
CA THR A 83 -21.51 -2.78 -13.33
C THR A 83 -20.03 -3.10 -13.50
N LEU A 84 -19.64 -4.37 -13.54
CA LEU A 84 -18.23 -4.80 -13.65
C LEU A 84 -17.50 -4.19 -14.87
N PRO A 85 -17.98 -4.29 -16.12
CA PRO A 85 -17.26 -3.75 -17.27
C PRO A 85 -17.09 -2.22 -17.20
N LEU A 86 -18.07 -1.52 -16.62
CA LEU A 86 -18.02 -0.07 -16.43
C LEU A 86 -16.97 0.31 -15.38
N VAL A 87 -16.86 -0.46 -14.31
CA VAL A 87 -15.85 -0.24 -13.26
C VAL A 87 -14.45 -0.57 -13.78
N GLU A 88 -14.30 -1.62 -14.57
CA GLU A 88 -13.03 -1.95 -15.25
C GLU A 88 -12.60 -0.81 -16.19
N GLU A 89 -13.51 -0.23 -16.97
CA GLU A 89 -13.21 0.92 -17.83
C GLU A 89 -12.78 2.16 -17.01
N ILE A 90 -13.42 2.40 -15.85
CA ILE A 90 -13.03 3.49 -14.94
C ILE A 90 -11.63 3.28 -14.38
N ASP A 91 -11.32 2.06 -13.92
CA ASP A 91 -10.02 1.71 -13.36
C ASP A 91 -8.90 1.82 -14.41
N GLN A 92 -9.14 1.33 -15.64
CA GLN A 92 -8.21 1.46 -16.76
C GLN A 92 -7.93 2.92 -17.13
N LYS A 93 -8.97 3.77 -17.18
CA LYS A 93 -8.80 5.22 -17.41
C LYS A 93 -7.96 5.88 -16.33
N TYR A 94 -8.10 5.43 -15.08
CA TYR A 94 -7.31 5.96 -13.97
C TYR A 94 -5.84 5.53 -14.05
N PHE A 95 -5.54 4.29 -14.44
CA PHE A 95 -4.15 3.88 -14.72
C PHE A 95 -3.54 4.69 -15.86
N TYR A 96 -4.25 4.84 -16.97
CA TYR A 96 -3.80 5.67 -18.09
C TYR A 96 -3.50 7.12 -17.69
N PHE A 97 -4.32 7.68 -16.79
CA PHE A 97 -4.08 9.00 -16.23
C PHE A 97 -2.77 9.05 -15.42
N ILE A 98 -2.52 8.06 -14.55
CA ILE A 98 -1.28 7.98 -13.77
C ILE A 98 -0.05 7.83 -14.70
N ASP A 99 -0.15 7.06 -15.76
CA ASP A 99 0.93 6.89 -16.74
C ASP A 99 1.29 8.19 -17.46
N ASN A 100 0.30 9.04 -17.71
CA ASN A 100 0.57 10.36 -18.26
C ASN A 100 1.29 11.25 -17.24
N ILE A 101 0.95 11.18 -15.95
CA ILE A 101 1.72 11.88 -14.91
C ILE A 101 3.15 11.33 -14.85
N LEU A 102 3.33 10.01 -14.97
CA LEU A 102 4.66 9.39 -15.01
C LEU A 102 5.50 9.91 -16.19
N LYS A 103 4.90 10.04 -17.38
CA LYS A 103 5.57 10.65 -18.55
C LYS A 103 5.98 12.10 -18.28
N GLU A 104 5.14 12.89 -17.61
CA GLU A 104 5.49 14.26 -17.22
C GLU A 104 6.64 14.28 -16.21
N PHE A 105 6.64 13.36 -15.24
CA PHE A 105 7.74 13.21 -14.27
C PHE A 105 9.08 12.99 -14.97
N TYR A 106 9.12 12.11 -15.96
CA TYR A 106 10.34 11.82 -16.74
C TYR A 106 10.79 12.94 -17.68
N ARG A 107 9.97 13.98 -17.93
CA ARG A 107 10.43 15.17 -18.68
C ARG A 107 11.35 16.06 -17.84
N ILE A 108 11.38 15.86 -16.52
CA ILE A 108 12.15 16.66 -15.59
C ILE A 108 13.56 16.05 -15.52
N PRO A 109 14.63 16.80 -15.88
CA PRO A 109 15.97 16.25 -15.86
C PRO A 109 16.39 15.82 -14.44
N ASP A 110 17.04 14.66 -14.30
CA ASP A 110 17.53 14.18 -13.01
C ASP A 110 18.62 15.09 -12.39
N THR A 111 19.28 15.89 -13.22
CA THR A 111 20.20 16.94 -12.79
C THR A 111 19.51 18.12 -12.08
N ASN A 112 18.17 18.19 -12.10
CA ASN A 112 17.42 19.24 -11.43
C ASN A 112 17.64 19.14 -9.89
N PRO A 113 18.26 20.16 -9.26
CA PRO A 113 18.57 20.12 -7.82
C PRO A 113 17.32 20.04 -6.94
N TYR A 114 16.19 20.60 -7.39
CA TYR A 114 14.92 20.52 -6.68
C TYR A 114 14.34 19.11 -6.71
N LEU A 115 14.47 18.41 -7.85
CA LEU A 115 14.06 17.01 -7.97
C LEU A 115 14.94 16.11 -7.09
N ARG A 116 16.26 16.30 -7.10
CA ARG A 116 17.18 15.55 -6.21
C ARG A 116 16.83 15.74 -4.74
N ARG A 117 16.53 16.98 -4.32
CA ARG A 117 16.05 17.29 -2.96
C ARG A 117 14.71 16.62 -2.67
N ALA A 118 13.76 16.65 -3.61
CA ALA A 118 12.45 16.01 -3.45
C ALA A 118 12.57 14.48 -3.31
N LYS A 119 13.39 13.83 -4.15
CA LYS A 119 13.73 12.40 -4.06
C LYS A 119 14.34 12.05 -2.70
N ARG A 120 15.30 12.86 -2.21
CA ARG A 120 15.88 12.68 -0.86
C ARG A 120 14.85 12.84 0.25
N ASN A 121 13.96 13.82 0.17
CA ASN A 121 12.89 13.98 1.16
C ASN A 121 11.91 12.81 1.14
N ALA A 122 11.55 12.32 -0.05
CA ALA A 122 10.69 11.15 -0.23
C ALA A 122 11.29 9.88 0.39
N TYR A 123 12.62 9.72 0.32
CA TYR A 123 13.35 8.64 0.99
C TYR A 123 13.10 8.61 2.50
N TYR A 124 13.30 9.75 3.18
CA TYR A 124 13.03 9.84 4.62
C TYR A 124 11.56 9.64 4.97
N LEU A 125 10.65 10.20 4.14
CA LEU A 125 9.21 10.04 4.32
C LEU A 125 8.78 8.58 4.19
N HIS A 126 9.38 7.82 3.27
CA HIS A 126 9.09 6.39 3.11
C HIS A 126 9.41 5.62 4.39
N ILE A 127 10.62 5.81 4.95
CA ILE A 127 11.06 5.14 6.17
C ILE A 127 10.16 5.51 7.35
N TYR A 128 9.95 6.82 7.55
CA TYR A 128 9.09 7.35 8.62
C TYR A 128 7.67 6.79 8.56
N HIS A 129 7.05 6.79 7.38
CA HIS A 129 5.68 6.32 7.24
C HIS A 129 5.56 4.80 7.33
N SER A 130 6.50 4.06 6.74
CA SER A 130 6.47 2.59 6.78
C SER A 130 6.66 2.06 8.21
N ASN A 131 7.60 2.59 8.99
CA ASN A 131 7.74 2.23 10.42
C ASN A 131 6.56 2.76 11.25
N GLY A 132 6.06 3.96 10.95
CA GLY A 132 4.87 4.51 11.62
C GLY A 132 3.60 3.68 11.40
N ILE A 133 3.46 3.00 10.25
CA ILE A 133 2.36 2.05 9.98
C ILE A 133 2.46 0.82 10.87
N GLU A 134 3.64 0.44 11.35
CA GLU A 134 3.81 -0.68 12.29
C GLU A 134 3.62 -0.25 13.75
N GLY A 135 3.86 1.02 14.07
CA GLY A 135 3.59 1.59 15.40
C GLY A 135 4.75 2.41 15.97
N ASN A 136 5.82 2.57 15.21
CA ASN A 136 6.97 3.39 15.60
C ASN A 136 6.55 4.85 15.84
N THR A 137 6.97 5.39 16.97
CA THR A 137 6.55 6.70 17.49
C THR A 137 7.51 7.84 17.14
N LEU A 138 8.65 7.54 16.50
CA LEU A 138 9.60 8.56 16.07
C LEU A 138 8.95 9.52 15.08
N ASN A 139 9.27 10.81 15.21
CA ASN A 139 8.84 11.82 14.25
C ASN A 139 9.79 11.87 13.03
N LEU A 140 9.40 12.62 11.99
CA LEU A 140 10.17 12.69 10.75
C LEU A 140 11.59 13.27 10.97
N ARG A 141 11.74 14.29 11.82
CA ARG A 141 13.05 14.90 12.10
C ARG A 141 13.96 13.96 12.90
N GLU A 142 13.40 13.24 13.86
CA GLU A 142 14.11 12.19 14.60
C GLU A 142 14.59 11.08 13.64
N THR A 143 13.72 10.65 12.74
CA THR A 143 14.04 9.66 11.69
C THR A 143 15.19 10.15 10.80
N GLN A 144 15.11 11.39 10.33
CA GLN A 144 16.16 12.03 9.52
C GLN A 144 17.49 12.10 10.27
N TYR A 145 17.47 12.58 11.51
CA TYR A 145 18.65 12.69 12.36
C TYR A 145 19.37 11.35 12.53
N ILE A 146 18.63 10.27 12.80
CA ILE A 146 19.20 8.92 12.94
C ILE A 146 19.88 8.45 11.66
N ILE A 147 19.25 8.68 10.49
CA ILE A 147 19.79 8.23 9.20
C ILE A 147 21.03 9.05 8.81
N GLU A 148 21.04 10.35 9.08
CA GLU A 148 22.13 11.23 8.67
C GLU A 148 23.34 11.18 9.60
N THR A 149 23.11 11.11 10.91
CA THR A 149 24.20 11.17 11.91
C THR A 149 24.61 9.79 12.42
N HIS A 150 23.75 8.78 12.28
CA HIS A 150 23.89 7.48 12.94
C HIS A 150 24.04 7.56 14.47
N LEU A 151 23.63 8.69 15.08
CA LEU A 151 23.66 8.90 16.52
C LEU A 151 22.31 8.55 17.15
N ALA A 152 22.37 7.98 18.35
CA ALA A 152 21.18 7.64 19.12
C ALA A 152 20.51 8.89 19.72
N ILE A 153 19.19 8.89 19.75
CA ILE A 153 18.38 9.94 20.37
C ILE A 153 18.04 9.51 21.80
N GLY A 154 18.44 10.34 22.77
CA GLY A 154 18.11 10.12 24.18
C GLY A 154 16.61 10.17 24.45
N GLY A 155 16.12 9.28 25.33
CA GLY A 155 14.71 9.25 25.73
C GLY A 155 13.76 8.57 24.74
N LYS A 156 14.27 7.90 23.70
CA LYS A 156 13.50 7.10 22.74
C LYS A 156 13.89 5.63 22.81
N SER A 157 13.00 4.74 22.38
CA SER A 157 13.27 3.30 22.34
C SER A 157 14.45 3.01 21.41
N LEU A 158 15.40 2.18 21.86
CA LEU A 158 16.48 1.71 20.99
C LEU A 158 15.94 0.84 19.84
N ILE A 159 14.90 0.04 20.11
CA ILE A 159 14.25 -0.79 19.09
C ILE A 159 13.69 0.08 17.96
N GLU A 160 12.97 1.15 18.29
CA GLU A 160 12.40 2.05 17.27
C GLU A 160 13.49 2.71 16.40
N GLN A 161 14.65 3.02 16.99
CA GLN A 161 15.79 3.58 16.27
C GLN A 161 16.46 2.53 15.37
N GLN A 162 16.58 1.29 15.87
CA GLN A 162 17.08 0.15 15.11
C GLN A 162 16.18 -0.21 13.91
N GLU A 163 14.86 -0.08 14.06
CA GLU A 163 13.91 -0.25 12.94
C GLU A 163 14.12 0.79 11.83
N VAL A 164 14.46 2.04 12.20
CA VAL A 164 14.78 3.09 11.22
C VAL A 164 16.05 2.70 10.45
N LEU A 165 17.10 2.29 11.14
CA LEU A 165 18.36 1.86 10.53
C LEU A 165 18.19 0.61 9.66
N GLY A 166 17.38 -0.36 10.12
CA GLY A 166 17.13 -1.59 9.37
C GLY A 166 16.38 -1.33 8.07
N LEU A 167 15.37 -0.46 8.12
CA LEU A 167 14.62 -0.08 6.93
C LEU A 167 15.45 0.79 5.97
N ASP A 168 16.32 1.67 6.48
CA ASP A 168 17.31 2.42 5.69
C ASP A 168 18.24 1.47 4.92
N LEU A 169 18.85 0.49 5.60
CA LEU A 169 19.71 -0.49 4.94
C LEU A 169 18.96 -1.32 3.89
N ALA A 170 17.73 -1.73 4.19
CA ALA A 170 16.93 -2.53 3.27
C ALA A 170 16.57 -1.73 2.01
N LEU A 171 16.23 -0.45 2.15
CA LEU A 171 15.92 0.42 1.02
C LEU A 171 17.16 0.72 0.17
N GLN A 172 18.32 0.93 0.79
CA GLN A 172 19.60 1.03 0.06
C GLN A 172 19.90 -0.23 -0.75
N TYR A 173 19.69 -1.41 -0.16
CA TYR A 173 19.89 -2.68 -0.86
C TYR A 173 18.96 -2.83 -2.07
N VAL A 174 17.69 -2.48 -1.92
CA VAL A 174 16.72 -2.45 -3.03
C VAL A 174 17.21 -1.55 -4.15
N ASN A 175 17.54 -0.29 -3.84
CA ASN A 175 17.95 0.71 -4.83
C ASN A 175 19.26 0.33 -5.54
N CYS A 176 20.29 -0.04 -4.78
CA CYS A 176 21.63 -0.25 -5.32
C CYS A 176 21.84 -1.64 -5.94
N THR A 177 21.10 -2.65 -5.48
CA THR A 177 21.36 -4.05 -5.88
C THR A 177 20.23 -4.64 -6.70
N LEU A 178 18.96 -4.36 -6.39
CA LEU A 178 17.85 -5.11 -6.97
C LEU A 178 17.16 -4.39 -8.13
N VAL A 179 16.97 -3.07 -8.07
CA VAL A 179 16.20 -2.30 -9.07
C VAL A 179 16.78 -2.49 -10.47
N ASN A 180 18.08 -2.23 -10.64
CA ASN A 180 18.76 -2.31 -11.95
C ASN A 180 19.27 -3.72 -12.31
N ARG A 181 19.09 -4.71 -11.42
CA ARG A 181 19.49 -6.09 -11.71
C ARG A 181 18.55 -6.72 -12.72
N LEU A 182 19.11 -7.20 -13.82
CA LEU A 182 18.41 -8.03 -14.80
C LEU A 182 18.12 -9.41 -14.23
N GLY A 183 16.97 -9.97 -14.59
CA GLY A 183 16.54 -11.30 -14.17
C GLY A 183 15.42 -11.29 -13.15
N LEU A 184 15.13 -12.49 -12.64
CA LEU A 184 13.96 -12.78 -11.81
C LEU A 184 14.13 -12.26 -10.37
N ILE A 185 13.01 -12.03 -9.70
CA ILE A 185 12.98 -11.86 -8.24
C ILE A 185 12.96 -13.25 -7.63
N THR A 186 13.91 -13.53 -6.74
CA THR A 186 14.12 -14.84 -6.12
C THR A 186 13.73 -14.81 -4.64
N LEU A 187 13.61 -16.00 -4.03
CA LEU A 187 13.40 -16.11 -2.59
C LEU A 187 14.54 -15.45 -1.81
N GLU A 188 15.79 -15.62 -2.23
CA GLU A 188 16.93 -15.04 -1.51
C GLU A 188 16.87 -13.51 -1.49
N ASP A 189 16.36 -12.86 -2.55
CA ASP A 189 16.19 -11.41 -2.55
C ASP A 189 15.22 -10.96 -1.46
N ILE A 190 14.12 -11.70 -1.28
CA ILE A 190 13.13 -11.43 -0.23
C ILE A 190 13.75 -11.67 1.15
N LEU A 191 14.53 -12.75 1.31
CA LEU A 191 15.24 -13.03 2.56
C LEU A 191 16.28 -11.95 2.88
N GLU A 192 17.03 -11.46 1.89
CA GLU A 192 18.03 -10.39 2.05
C GLU A 192 17.41 -9.03 2.37
N ILE A 193 16.26 -8.70 1.78
CA ILE A 193 15.47 -7.54 2.19
C ILE A 193 15.06 -7.69 3.65
N HIS A 194 14.44 -8.82 4.01
CA HIS A 194 13.96 -9.07 5.38
C HIS A 194 15.10 -9.07 6.40
N ARG A 195 16.26 -9.64 6.03
CA ARG A 195 17.47 -9.68 6.86
C ARG A 195 17.95 -8.29 7.25
N ARG A 196 17.85 -7.30 6.34
CA ARG A 196 18.18 -5.91 6.63
C ARG A 196 17.09 -5.22 7.44
N VAL A 197 15.81 -5.45 7.10
CA VAL A 197 14.66 -4.87 7.82
C VAL A 197 14.69 -5.24 9.31
N LEU A 198 14.95 -6.51 9.63
CA LEU A 198 14.92 -7.01 11.01
C LEU A 198 16.30 -7.12 11.68
N GLY A 199 17.40 -7.03 10.92
CA GLY A 199 18.74 -7.41 11.39
C GLY A 199 19.22 -6.69 12.65
N PHE A 200 18.86 -5.42 12.82
CA PHE A 200 19.22 -4.67 14.03
C PHE A 200 18.31 -4.94 15.24
N VAL A 201 17.08 -5.41 15.00
CA VAL A 201 16.06 -5.62 16.04
C VAL A 201 16.08 -7.06 16.53
N ASN A 202 16.08 -8.02 15.59
CA ASN A 202 16.10 -9.45 15.87
C ASN A 202 17.00 -10.18 14.86
N PRO A 203 18.33 -10.16 15.05
CA PRO A 203 19.29 -10.77 14.12
C PRO A 203 19.15 -12.29 13.99
N ILE A 204 18.53 -12.96 14.96
CA ILE A 204 18.35 -14.42 14.95
C ILE A 204 17.30 -14.81 13.89
N GLU A 205 16.19 -14.08 13.84
CA GLU A 205 15.07 -14.34 12.93
C GLU A 205 15.17 -13.56 11.61
N ALA A 206 16.09 -12.60 11.53
CA ALA A 206 16.32 -11.78 10.35
C ALA A 206 16.69 -12.64 9.13
N GLY A 207 15.88 -12.56 8.07
CA GLY A 207 16.04 -13.35 6.85
C GLY A 207 15.75 -14.85 7.01
N GLN A 208 15.05 -15.27 8.08
CA GLN A 208 14.64 -16.67 8.28
C GLN A 208 13.13 -16.81 8.21
N LEU A 209 12.64 -17.83 7.50
CA LEU A 209 11.23 -18.20 7.50
C LEU A 209 10.80 -18.65 8.89
N ARG A 210 9.57 -18.29 9.29
CA ARG A 210 9.04 -18.68 10.60
C ARG A 210 8.87 -20.20 10.69
N LYS A 211 9.10 -20.75 11.88
CA LYS A 211 8.93 -22.18 12.21
C LYS A 211 7.75 -22.45 13.13
N GLN A 212 6.90 -21.45 13.31
CA GLN A 212 5.73 -21.51 14.18
C GLN A 212 4.55 -20.78 13.55
N GLN A 213 3.35 -21.10 14.02
CA GLN A 213 2.14 -20.43 13.55
C GLN A 213 1.98 -19.06 14.20
N VAL A 214 1.50 -18.10 13.42
CA VAL A 214 1.29 -16.71 13.84
C VAL A 214 -0.15 -16.28 13.57
N TYR A 215 -0.58 -15.20 14.21
CA TYR A 215 -1.94 -14.66 14.10
C TYR A 215 -1.86 -13.17 13.82
N VAL A 216 -2.54 -12.71 12.76
CA VAL A 216 -2.49 -11.33 12.28
C VAL A 216 -3.86 -10.71 12.44
N GLY A 217 -4.14 -10.16 13.62
CA GLY A 217 -5.50 -9.74 13.97
C GLY A 217 -6.45 -10.93 13.96
N SER A 218 -7.48 -10.89 13.10
CA SER A 218 -8.43 -11.99 12.92
C SER A 218 -8.05 -12.96 11.79
N PHE A 219 -6.93 -12.71 11.10
CA PHE A 219 -6.47 -13.53 9.98
C PHE A 219 -5.42 -14.55 10.45
N ILE A 220 -5.56 -15.78 9.96
CA ILE A 220 -4.63 -16.88 10.23
C ILE A 220 -3.92 -17.20 8.91
N PRO A 221 -2.62 -16.88 8.78
CA PRO A 221 -1.84 -17.23 7.60
C PRO A 221 -1.68 -18.75 7.42
N PRO A 222 -1.19 -19.22 6.25
CA PRO A 222 -0.85 -20.62 6.02
C PRO A 222 0.00 -21.24 7.13
N ILE A 223 -0.03 -22.56 7.31
CA ILE A 223 0.79 -23.21 8.34
C ILE A 223 2.26 -23.15 7.90
N TYR A 224 3.19 -23.01 8.86
CA TYR A 224 4.61 -22.80 8.55
C TYR A 224 5.25 -23.94 7.74
N ASN A 225 4.73 -25.17 7.84
CA ASN A 225 5.20 -26.33 7.07
C ASN A 225 4.95 -26.17 5.56
N ASP A 226 3.91 -25.44 5.18
CA ASP A 226 3.51 -25.27 3.78
C ASP A 226 4.17 -24.03 3.14
N LEU A 227 4.87 -23.20 3.93
CA LEU A 227 5.50 -21.97 3.45
C LEU A 227 6.40 -22.15 2.22
N PRO A 228 7.24 -23.20 2.12
CA PRO A 228 8.05 -23.41 0.92
C PRO A 228 7.22 -23.51 -0.36
N GLU A 229 6.09 -24.23 -0.32
CA GLU A 229 5.19 -24.40 -1.46
C GLU A 229 4.48 -23.08 -1.80
N TYR A 230 3.91 -22.39 -0.82
CA TYR A 230 3.27 -21.09 -1.03
C TYR A 230 4.23 -20.03 -1.59
N LEU A 231 5.49 -20.02 -1.14
CA LEU A 231 6.50 -19.08 -1.64
C LEU A 231 6.98 -19.44 -3.05
N ASP A 232 7.13 -20.74 -3.35
CA ASP A 232 7.47 -21.20 -4.70
C ASP A 232 6.36 -20.84 -5.70
N ASP A 233 5.10 -21.10 -5.36
CA ASP A 233 3.94 -20.70 -6.19
C ASP A 233 3.86 -19.18 -6.37
N PHE A 234 4.10 -18.43 -5.29
CA PHE A 234 4.15 -16.98 -5.35
C PHE A 234 5.24 -16.47 -6.31
N LEU A 235 6.45 -17.03 -6.22
CA LEU A 235 7.58 -16.63 -7.07
C LEU A 235 7.41 -17.08 -8.51
N LYS A 236 6.84 -18.25 -8.76
CA LYS A 236 6.47 -18.73 -10.10
C LYS A 236 5.47 -17.76 -10.75
N TRP A 237 4.40 -17.41 -10.03
CA TRP A 237 3.44 -16.42 -10.51
C TRP A 237 4.09 -15.05 -10.77
N LEU A 238 4.89 -14.54 -9.82
CA LEU A 238 5.51 -13.22 -9.94
C LEU A 238 6.45 -13.11 -11.15
N ASN A 239 7.10 -14.21 -11.52
CA ASN A 239 8.05 -14.27 -12.62
C ASN A 239 7.43 -14.83 -13.93
N SER A 240 6.14 -15.15 -13.93
CA SER A 240 5.42 -15.71 -15.09
C SER A 240 4.97 -14.60 -16.03
N LEU A 241 5.53 -14.58 -17.25
CA LEU A 241 5.11 -13.64 -18.30
C LEU A 241 3.71 -13.92 -18.84
N ASP A 242 3.18 -15.13 -18.67
CA ASP A 242 1.81 -15.43 -19.11
C ASP A 242 0.79 -14.90 -18.10
N ASP A 243 1.10 -14.98 -16.80
CA ASP A 243 0.18 -14.54 -15.74
C ASP A 243 0.23 -13.03 -15.48
N THR A 244 1.33 -12.36 -15.81
CA THR A 244 1.57 -10.97 -15.37
C THR A 244 1.58 -9.93 -16.48
N ARG A 245 1.69 -10.33 -17.76
CA ARG A 245 1.86 -9.41 -18.89
C ARG A 245 0.69 -8.46 -19.10
N ASP A 246 -0.52 -8.91 -18.84
CA ASP A 246 -1.73 -8.09 -19.03
C ASP A 246 -2.06 -7.23 -17.80
N LEU A 247 -1.31 -7.40 -16.70
CA LEU A 247 -1.48 -6.59 -15.50
C LEU A 247 -0.76 -5.26 -15.65
N HIS A 248 -1.42 -4.18 -15.26
CA HIS A 248 -0.76 -2.90 -15.10
C HIS A 248 0.30 -2.97 -13.97
N ALA A 249 1.39 -2.21 -14.07
CA ALA A 249 2.49 -2.27 -13.09
C ALA A 249 2.03 -2.07 -11.63
N ILE A 250 1.08 -1.15 -11.43
CA ILE A 250 0.46 -0.89 -10.12
C ILE A 250 -0.36 -2.10 -9.63
N GLU A 251 -1.07 -2.78 -10.53
CA GLU A 251 -1.83 -3.99 -10.19
C GLU A 251 -0.88 -5.12 -9.79
N LEU A 252 0.12 -5.40 -10.63
CA LEU A 252 1.14 -6.41 -10.36
C LEU A 252 1.81 -6.20 -9.01
N ALA A 253 2.29 -4.98 -8.75
CA ALA A 253 2.94 -4.64 -7.47
C ALA A 253 1.99 -4.80 -6.28
N THR A 254 0.72 -4.40 -6.43
CA THR A 254 -0.28 -4.50 -5.36
C THR A 254 -0.69 -5.95 -5.08
N ILE A 255 -0.88 -6.76 -6.12
CA ILE A 255 -1.20 -8.19 -5.99
C ILE A 255 -0.01 -8.93 -5.36
N ALA A 256 1.21 -8.61 -5.78
CA ALA A 256 2.42 -9.19 -5.20
C ALA A 256 2.57 -8.85 -3.71
N HIS A 257 2.35 -7.58 -3.37
CA HIS A 257 2.30 -7.10 -2.00
C HIS A 257 1.27 -7.88 -1.16
N TYR A 258 0.03 -7.98 -1.66
CA TYR A 258 -1.04 -8.70 -0.99
C TYR A 258 -0.71 -10.18 -0.79
N LYS A 259 -0.33 -10.90 -1.86
CA LYS A 259 0.02 -12.32 -1.79
C LYS A 259 1.14 -12.57 -0.77
N PHE A 260 2.18 -11.76 -0.78
CA PHE A 260 3.27 -11.86 0.18
C PHE A 260 2.81 -11.67 1.63
N VAL A 261 2.03 -10.61 1.90
CA VAL A 261 1.52 -10.32 3.25
C VAL A 261 0.51 -11.38 3.72
N TYR A 262 -0.24 -11.99 2.79
CA TYR A 262 -1.15 -13.10 3.04
C TYR A 262 -0.41 -14.38 3.46
N ILE A 263 0.69 -14.73 2.76
CA ILE A 263 1.53 -15.88 3.10
C ILE A 263 2.18 -15.68 4.49
N HIS A 264 2.57 -14.44 4.78
CA HIS A 264 3.14 -14.03 6.07
C HIS A 264 4.35 -14.90 6.50
N PRO A 265 5.43 -14.94 5.69
CA PRO A 265 6.49 -15.94 5.84
C PRO A 265 7.41 -15.74 7.06
N PHE A 266 7.41 -14.57 7.68
CA PHE A 266 8.33 -14.22 8.77
C PHE A 266 7.61 -14.07 10.12
N ILE A 267 8.38 -14.09 11.22
CA ILE A 267 7.81 -13.90 12.56
C ILE A 267 7.34 -12.46 12.81
N ASP A 268 8.06 -11.49 12.24
CA ASP A 268 7.77 -10.06 12.22
C ASP A 268 8.40 -9.47 10.94
N GLY A 269 8.14 -8.21 10.61
CA GLY A 269 8.73 -7.53 9.45
C GLY A 269 8.01 -7.78 8.13
N ASN A 270 6.93 -8.57 8.12
CA ASN A 270 6.15 -8.89 6.90
C ASN A 270 5.57 -7.63 6.25
N GLY A 271 4.99 -6.71 7.04
CA GLY A 271 4.43 -5.47 6.50
C GLY A 271 5.49 -4.59 5.80
N ARG A 272 6.63 -4.38 6.46
CA ARG A 272 7.76 -3.59 5.96
C ARG A 272 8.37 -4.22 4.71
N THR A 273 8.66 -5.52 4.75
CA THR A 273 9.21 -6.28 3.62
C THR A 273 8.24 -6.30 2.44
N GLY A 274 6.95 -6.50 2.69
CA GLY A 274 5.93 -6.49 1.64
C GLY A 274 5.79 -5.14 0.95
N ARG A 275 5.93 -4.02 1.67
CA ARG A 275 5.93 -2.68 1.07
C ARG A 275 7.21 -2.40 0.28
N LEU A 276 8.37 -2.91 0.73
CA LEU A 276 9.61 -2.84 -0.04
C LEU A 276 9.53 -3.68 -1.32
N LEU A 277 8.95 -4.87 -1.27
CA LEU A 277 8.74 -5.73 -2.44
C LEU A 277 7.81 -5.05 -3.46
N MET A 278 6.71 -4.43 -2.97
CA MET A 278 5.83 -3.61 -3.81
C MET A 278 6.61 -2.51 -4.53
N ASN A 279 7.44 -1.76 -3.79
CA ASN A 279 8.22 -0.67 -4.36
C ASN A 279 9.33 -1.16 -5.29
N LEU A 280 9.97 -2.30 -5.01
CA LEU A 280 10.93 -2.91 -5.92
C LEU A 280 10.29 -3.20 -7.29
N ILE A 281 9.08 -3.78 -7.29
CA ILE A 281 8.34 -4.05 -8.53
C ILE A 281 8.04 -2.73 -9.24
N LEU A 282 7.42 -1.76 -8.55
CA LEU A 282 7.09 -0.46 -9.14
C LEU A 282 8.32 0.25 -9.74
N MET A 283 9.44 0.25 -9.03
CA MET A 283 10.70 0.86 -9.49
C MET A 283 11.29 0.15 -10.70
N LYS A 284 11.16 -1.19 -10.80
CA LYS A 284 11.53 -1.92 -12.02
C LYS A 284 10.69 -1.52 -13.24
N PHE A 285 9.48 -1.02 -13.03
CA PHE A 285 8.61 -0.45 -14.07
C PHE A 285 8.76 1.08 -14.22
N GLY A 286 9.74 1.71 -13.54
CA GLY A 286 10.02 3.14 -13.64
C GLY A 286 9.18 4.04 -12.73
N TYR A 287 8.30 3.50 -11.90
CA TYR A 287 7.57 4.33 -10.93
C TYR A 287 8.47 4.68 -9.74
N PRO A 288 8.32 5.88 -9.16
CA PRO A 288 8.97 6.19 -7.88
C PRO A 288 8.41 5.30 -6.76
N PRO A 289 9.18 5.08 -5.67
CA PRO A 289 8.71 4.31 -4.53
C PRO A 289 7.48 4.95 -3.89
N VAL A 290 6.41 4.17 -3.74
CA VAL A 290 5.13 4.65 -3.23
C VAL A 290 5.18 4.81 -1.72
N ILE A 291 4.52 5.88 -1.24
CA ILE A 291 4.42 6.21 0.18
C ILE A 291 2.96 6.10 0.65
N ILE A 292 2.69 5.08 1.46
CA ILE A 292 1.44 4.94 2.22
C ILE A 292 1.62 5.76 3.50
N LYS A 293 0.80 6.79 3.73
CA LYS A 293 0.99 7.65 4.91
C LYS A 293 0.52 6.92 6.17
N LYS A 294 1.23 7.10 7.30
CA LYS A 294 0.85 6.47 8.57
C LYS A 294 -0.56 6.84 9.06
N SER A 295 -1.07 8.02 8.68
CA SER A 295 -2.44 8.45 8.92
C SER A 295 -3.49 7.60 8.19
N GLU A 296 -3.08 6.89 7.13
CA GLU A 296 -3.93 6.02 6.32
C GLU A 296 -3.86 4.56 6.78
N ARG A 297 -3.19 4.27 7.91
CA ARG A 297 -3.02 2.92 8.47
C ARG A 297 -4.35 2.14 8.51
N PHE A 298 -5.41 2.77 9.02
CA PHE A 298 -6.73 2.13 9.12
C PHE A 298 -7.32 1.78 7.75
N ILE A 299 -7.20 2.68 6.77
CA ILE A 299 -7.71 2.48 5.41
C ILE A 299 -6.94 1.35 4.73
N TYR A 300 -5.61 1.35 4.86
CA TYR A 300 -4.73 0.31 4.32
C TYR A 300 -5.08 -1.08 4.87
N TYR A 301 -5.21 -1.24 6.19
CA TYR A 301 -5.59 -2.53 6.78
C TYR A 301 -7.04 -2.93 6.42
N SER A 302 -7.95 -1.98 6.27
CA SER A 302 -9.32 -2.25 5.80
C SER A 302 -9.33 -2.83 4.39
N HIS A 303 -8.51 -2.30 3.47
CA HIS A 303 -8.39 -2.84 2.12
C HIS A 303 -7.70 -4.20 2.06
N LEU A 304 -6.69 -4.46 2.90
CA LEU A 304 -6.11 -5.81 3.04
C LEU A 304 -7.17 -6.82 3.53
N LYS A 305 -8.03 -6.42 4.46
CA LYS A 305 -9.14 -7.27 4.92
C LYS A 305 -10.14 -7.53 3.79
N GLN A 306 -10.50 -6.52 3.00
CA GLN A 306 -11.38 -6.69 1.84
C GLN A 306 -10.77 -7.63 0.79
N ALA A 307 -9.46 -7.58 0.59
CA ALA A 307 -8.75 -8.51 -0.28
C ALA A 307 -8.82 -9.95 0.25
N ASN A 308 -8.66 -10.16 1.57
CA ASN A 308 -8.89 -11.47 2.20
C ASN A 308 -10.34 -11.97 2.08
N ASP A 309 -11.31 -11.04 2.06
CA ASP A 309 -12.72 -11.32 1.77
C ASP A 309 -12.99 -11.51 0.27
N GLY A 310 -11.96 -11.52 -0.60
CA GLY A 310 -12.08 -11.89 -2.02
C GLY A 310 -12.16 -10.73 -3.02
N ASP A 311 -12.06 -9.47 -2.59
CA ASP A 311 -12.01 -8.32 -3.50
C ASP A 311 -10.76 -7.46 -3.27
N ILE A 312 -9.78 -7.61 -4.16
CA ILE A 312 -8.49 -6.89 -4.10
C ILE A 312 -8.53 -5.50 -4.73
N ARG A 313 -9.53 -5.19 -5.57
CA ARG A 313 -9.58 -3.94 -6.35
C ARG A 313 -9.58 -2.68 -5.48
N PRO A 314 -10.23 -2.64 -4.30
CA PRO A 314 -10.10 -1.50 -3.39
C PRO A 314 -8.65 -1.23 -2.95
N LEU A 315 -7.85 -2.28 -2.73
CA LEU A 315 -6.43 -2.14 -2.40
C LEU A 315 -5.64 -1.60 -3.60
N ILE A 316 -5.90 -2.12 -4.81
CA ILE A 316 -5.28 -1.64 -6.06
C ILE A 316 -5.54 -0.15 -6.26
N ARG A 317 -6.80 0.30 -6.15
CA ARG A 317 -7.16 1.72 -6.26
C ARG A 317 -6.50 2.58 -5.19
N PHE A 318 -6.38 2.05 -3.98
CA PHE A 318 -5.69 2.74 -2.88
C PHE A 318 -4.20 2.94 -3.18
N ILE A 319 -3.50 1.92 -3.67
CA ILE A 319 -2.09 2.04 -4.07
C ILE A 319 -1.93 2.94 -5.29
N ALA A 320 -2.85 2.88 -6.26
CA ALA A 320 -2.88 3.78 -7.41
C ALA A 320 -2.98 5.25 -6.96
N LYS A 321 -3.86 5.56 -6.01
CA LYS A 321 -3.97 6.90 -5.41
C LYS A 321 -2.71 7.32 -4.65
N CYS A 322 -2.08 6.40 -3.94
CA CYS A 322 -0.79 6.69 -3.29
C CYS A 322 0.31 6.97 -4.33
N THR A 323 0.27 6.29 -5.47
CA THR A 323 1.20 6.47 -6.60
C THR A 323 1.02 7.82 -7.26
N GLU A 324 -0.23 8.17 -7.64
CA GLU A 324 -0.59 9.48 -8.18
C GLU A 324 -0.11 10.62 -7.27
N ARG A 325 -0.40 10.51 -5.97
CA ARG A 325 0.03 11.50 -4.98
C ARG A 325 1.55 11.64 -4.92
N THR A 326 2.27 10.52 -4.89
CA THR A 326 3.74 10.52 -4.80
C THR A 326 4.34 11.20 -6.04
N LEU A 327 3.89 10.82 -7.24
CA LEU A 327 4.31 11.45 -8.50
C LEU A 327 4.02 12.95 -8.52
N THR A 328 2.79 13.34 -8.17
CA THR A 328 2.36 14.74 -8.17
C THR A 328 3.16 15.57 -7.18
N GLU A 329 3.38 15.08 -5.95
CA GLU A 329 4.19 15.75 -4.93
C GLU A 329 5.65 15.93 -5.39
N LEU A 330 6.24 14.94 -6.08
CA LEU A 330 7.60 15.05 -6.64
C LEU A 330 7.69 16.09 -7.76
N ILE A 331 6.74 16.08 -8.71
CA ILE A 331 6.69 17.05 -9.82
C ILE A 331 6.53 18.47 -9.25
N GLN A 332 5.59 18.69 -8.35
CA GLN A 332 5.35 20.02 -7.75
C GLN A 332 6.59 20.56 -7.02
N GLN A 333 7.27 19.71 -6.25
CA GLN A 333 8.50 20.12 -5.54
C GLN A 333 9.65 20.44 -6.50
N SER A 334 9.73 19.76 -7.65
CA SER A 334 10.76 20.04 -8.65
C SER A 334 10.58 21.36 -9.41
N GLN A 335 9.36 21.92 -9.40
CA GLN A 335 8.99 23.16 -10.09
C GLN A 335 9.02 24.40 -9.16
N THR A 336 9.08 24.20 -7.84
CA THR A 336 8.91 25.30 -6.87
C THR A 336 10.20 26.10 -6.68
N THR A 337 10.20 27.35 -7.14
CA THR A 337 11.35 28.29 -7.09
C THR A 337 11.52 29.06 -5.77
N LYS A 338 10.64 28.86 -4.77
CA LYS A 338 10.62 29.69 -3.54
C LYS A 338 11.59 29.17 -2.47
N ILE A 339 12.78 29.75 -2.44
CA ILE A 339 13.66 29.73 -1.26
C ILE A 339 13.17 30.82 -0.29
N THR A 340 12.86 30.45 0.95
CA THR A 340 12.75 31.45 2.03
C THR A 340 14.15 31.64 2.60
N ARG A 341 14.60 32.88 2.86
CA ARG A 341 15.94 33.21 3.40
C ARG A 341 16.31 32.49 4.72
N GLN A 342 15.36 31.83 5.37
CA GLN A 342 15.59 30.97 6.54
C GLN A 342 16.27 29.63 6.19
N ASP A 343 16.08 29.11 4.97
CA ASP A 343 16.66 27.82 4.53
C ASP A 343 18.13 27.93 4.13
N LEU A 344 18.62 29.13 3.80
CA LEU A 344 20.01 29.37 3.41
C LEU A 344 20.98 29.39 4.60
N ARG A 345 20.50 29.67 5.82
CA ARG A 345 21.35 29.66 7.03
C ARG A 345 21.62 28.26 7.59
N LEU A 346 20.88 27.24 7.15
CA LEU A 346 21.08 25.85 7.59
C LEU A 346 22.12 25.10 6.73
N ASN A 347 22.54 25.67 5.60
CA ASN A 347 23.46 25.03 4.65
C ASN A 347 24.95 25.34 4.90
N ASP A 348 25.26 26.35 5.71
CA ASP A 348 26.65 26.79 5.94
C ASP A 348 27.30 26.09 7.15
N ASP A 349 26.53 25.47 8.05
CA ASP A 349 27.06 24.77 9.24
C ASP A 349 27.19 23.24 9.07
N TYR A 350 26.86 22.66 7.91
CA TYR A 350 26.80 21.21 7.67
C TYR A 350 27.64 20.76 6.45
N ASP A 351 28.84 21.31 6.27
CA ASP A 351 29.68 21.03 5.09
C ASP A 351 30.51 19.73 5.19
N ASN A 352 30.35 18.91 6.24
CA ASN A 352 31.10 17.65 6.40
C ASN A 352 30.34 16.37 6.01
N GLY A 353 29.08 16.46 5.56
CA GLY A 353 28.22 15.28 5.27
C GLY A 353 27.78 15.09 3.81
N ARG A 354 28.19 15.99 2.89
CA ARG A 354 27.61 16.06 1.53
C ARG A 354 27.89 14.84 0.64
N ASN A 355 28.97 14.10 0.86
CA ASN A 355 29.37 13.02 -0.05
C ASN A 355 28.61 11.68 0.15
N PHE A 356 28.02 11.42 1.32
CA PHE A 356 27.46 10.09 1.60
C PHE A 356 26.02 9.88 1.14
N ILE A 357 25.25 10.95 0.91
CA ILE A 357 23.80 10.84 0.62
C ILE A 357 23.52 11.02 -0.88
N GLU A 358 24.38 11.74 -1.60
CA GLU A 358 24.28 11.77 -3.06
C GLU A 358 24.37 10.34 -3.60
N GLU A 359 25.35 9.52 -3.21
CA GLU A 359 25.41 8.12 -3.64
C GLU A 359 24.20 7.25 -3.21
N ARG A 360 23.53 7.58 -2.10
CA ARG A 360 22.36 6.82 -1.58
C ARG A 360 21.03 7.17 -2.24
N VAL A 361 20.92 8.38 -2.82
CA VAL A 361 19.71 8.90 -3.49
C VAL A 361 19.86 8.91 -5.01
N ILE A 362 21.09 8.85 -5.53
CA ILE A 362 21.40 8.98 -6.98
C ILE A 362 20.80 7.87 -7.83
N ILE A 363 20.44 6.71 -7.29
CA ILE A 363 19.94 5.60 -8.12
C ILE A 363 18.40 5.60 -8.19
N ILE A 364 17.86 6.73 -8.64
CA ILE A 364 16.58 6.82 -9.34
C ILE A 364 16.90 7.40 -10.72
N GLU A 365 17.91 6.81 -11.38
CA GLU A 365 18.33 7.06 -12.76
C GLU A 365 17.99 5.82 -13.61
#